data_AF-A0A328T0M4-F1
#
_entry.id   AF-A0A328T0M4-F1
#
_cell.length_a   1.000
_cell.length_b   1.000
_cell.length_c   1.000
_cell.angle_alpha   90.00
_cell.angle_beta   90.00
_cell.angle_gamma   90.00
#
_symmetry.space_group_name_H-M   'P 1'
#
loop_
_entity.id
_entity.type
_entity.pdbx_description
1 polymer ?
#
loop_
_entity_poly.entity_id
_entity_poly.type
_entity_poly.pdbx_seq_one_letter_code
_entity_poly.pdbx_strand_id
1 'polypeptide(L)'
;MRSFGSQSRGERLERLHDLPQWDGERLRNVHPVLPGLRDADATRPTLRDFLRTDEGRRPPQPLPSMDPREAWARRADSRLRVTWLGHSTVLIEIDGYRVLTDPVWGQRASPFRLLGPSRFQPVPVSLRQMPEIDAVVISHDHYDHLDYPTIRALAKSSVPFITSLGVGAHLEAWGIAPERITELTWWQRHRVPGTGLSVTAAPSQHFSGRGLKDRNMTLWSSMVIEGERHRVFFSGDTGLTTEYEAIRDRLGPFDLTMLEVGAFHPSWGDIHLGPDNALTAHRMLGGGVLMPVHWGTFALSTHDWDQPVETLLAQADPNHSHLLLPRLGEAVQPAERRPAEAWWRTSQRSDAPGAEAISTPPDSAAEASEADTLSGKVPWPLD
;
A
#
# COMPACT_ATOMS: atom_id res chain seq x y z
N MET A 1 22.87 -5.94 3.13
CA MET A 1 22.04 -6.03 1.91
C MET A 1 20.99 -7.16 1.96
N ARG A 2 20.59 -7.67 3.15
CA ARG A 2 19.57 -8.75 3.24
C ARG A 2 18.17 -8.28 2.83
N SER A 3 17.90 -6.99 2.92
CA SER A 3 16.64 -6.31 2.57
C SER A 3 16.26 -6.36 1.09
N PHE A 4 17.20 -6.66 0.19
CA PHE A 4 16.91 -6.86 -1.23
C PHE A 4 16.20 -8.20 -1.51
N GLY A 5 16.33 -9.18 -0.61
CA GLY A 5 15.77 -10.53 -0.79
C GLY A 5 16.52 -11.34 -1.86
N SER A 6 15.79 -12.17 -2.63
CA SER A 6 16.37 -13.07 -3.62
C SER A 6 15.55 -13.10 -4.90
N GLN A 7 16.20 -13.42 -6.01
CA GLN A 7 15.55 -13.65 -7.29
C GLN A 7 14.90 -15.05 -7.35
N SER A 8 13.85 -15.16 -8.16
CA SER A 8 13.21 -16.43 -8.53
C SER A 8 14.19 -17.39 -9.19
N ARG A 9 14.06 -18.69 -8.88
CA ARG A 9 14.85 -19.80 -9.45
C ARG A 9 13.99 -21.06 -9.54
N GLY A 10 14.42 -22.04 -10.34
CA GLY A 10 13.73 -23.33 -10.49
C GLY A 10 12.28 -23.15 -10.94
N GLU A 11 11.37 -23.95 -10.38
CA GLU A 11 9.94 -23.97 -10.72
C GLU A 11 9.29 -22.58 -10.69
N ARG A 12 9.65 -21.73 -9.72
CA ARG A 12 9.12 -20.35 -9.64
C ARG A 12 9.50 -19.52 -10.86
N LEU A 13 10.74 -19.66 -11.33
CA LEU A 13 11.22 -18.94 -12.51
C LEU A 13 10.59 -19.49 -13.79
N GLU A 14 10.45 -20.81 -13.89
CA GLU A 14 9.74 -21.46 -15.00
C GLU A 14 8.29 -20.96 -15.09
N ARG A 15 7.56 -20.94 -13.97
CA ARG A 15 6.21 -20.39 -13.88
C ARG A 15 6.12 -18.91 -14.30
N LEU A 16 7.14 -18.10 -14.02
CA LEU A 16 7.20 -16.71 -14.47
C LEU A 16 7.38 -16.60 -15.98
N HIS A 17 8.27 -17.41 -16.56
CA HIS A 17 8.52 -17.42 -18.00
C HIS A 17 7.34 -17.97 -18.81
N ASP A 18 6.54 -18.87 -18.22
CA ASP A 18 5.34 -19.43 -18.84
C ASP A 18 4.13 -18.47 -18.81
N LEU A 19 4.24 -17.32 -18.12
CA LEU A 19 3.18 -16.33 -18.11
C LEU A 19 3.01 -15.67 -19.49
N PRO A 20 1.77 -15.47 -19.98
CA PRO A 20 1.54 -14.71 -21.21
C PRO A 20 1.98 -13.24 -21.11
N GLN A 21 2.18 -12.73 -19.90
CA GLN A 21 2.70 -11.39 -19.61
C GLN A 21 4.23 -11.29 -19.77
N TRP A 22 4.94 -12.41 -19.85
CA TRP A 22 6.39 -12.43 -20.01
C TRP A 22 6.77 -12.09 -21.45
N ASP A 23 7.52 -11.00 -21.65
CA ASP A 23 7.91 -10.52 -22.98
C ASP A 23 9.22 -11.13 -23.52
N GLY A 24 9.80 -12.08 -22.78
CA GLY A 24 11.12 -12.65 -23.02
C GLY A 24 12.21 -12.10 -22.10
N GLU A 25 12.02 -10.90 -21.54
CA GLU A 25 12.97 -10.24 -20.64
C GLU A 25 12.36 -9.91 -19.27
N ARG A 26 11.06 -9.55 -19.23
CA ARG A 26 10.35 -9.08 -18.04
C ARG A 26 8.83 -9.20 -18.17
N LEU A 27 8.12 -9.03 -17.05
CA LEU A 27 6.66 -8.98 -17.03
C LEU A 27 6.11 -7.64 -17.54
N ARG A 28 4.93 -7.68 -18.17
CA ARG A 28 4.16 -6.52 -18.63
C ARG A 28 2.73 -6.54 -18.11
N ASN A 29 2.13 -5.35 -18.02
CA ASN A 29 0.70 -5.19 -17.75
C ASN A 29 -0.16 -5.82 -18.88
N VAL A 30 -1.38 -6.28 -18.56
CA VAL A 30 -2.30 -6.92 -19.55
C VAL A 30 -2.64 -5.94 -20.67
N HIS A 31 -2.98 -4.73 -20.29
CA HIS A 31 -3.53 -3.71 -21.18
C HIS A 31 -2.57 -2.53 -21.31
N PRO A 32 -2.59 -1.85 -22.47
CA PRO A 32 -1.86 -0.61 -22.62
C PRO A 32 -2.38 0.45 -21.63
N VAL A 33 -1.48 1.36 -21.25
CA VAL A 33 -1.83 2.55 -20.46
C VAL A 33 -2.94 3.34 -21.18
N LEU A 34 -4.00 3.70 -20.47
CA LEU A 34 -5.08 4.51 -21.04
C LEU A 34 -4.55 5.91 -21.42
N PRO A 35 -5.07 6.51 -22.51
CA PRO A 35 -4.66 7.86 -22.92
C PRO A 35 -4.87 8.90 -21.82
N GLY A 36 -3.91 9.82 -21.67
CA GLY A 36 -4.03 10.94 -20.73
C GLY A 36 -3.68 10.62 -19.27
N LEU A 37 -3.32 9.38 -18.91
CA LEU A 37 -2.89 9.04 -17.55
C LEU A 37 -1.48 9.52 -17.21
N ARG A 38 -0.63 9.71 -18.23
CA ARG A 38 0.72 10.23 -18.05
C ARG A 38 0.89 11.51 -18.87
N ASP A 39 1.22 12.59 -18.17
CA ASP A 39 1.63 13.83 -18.80
C ASP A 39 3.09 13.71 -19.25
N ALA A 40 3.31 13.78 -20.56
CA ALA A 40 4.64 13.68 -21.16
C ALA A 40 5.48 14.95 -20.98
N ASP A 41 4.83 16.09 -20.73
CA ASP A 41 5.45 17.40 -20.55
C ASP A 41 5.71 17.70 -19.06
N ALA A 42 5.15 16.90 -18.15
CA ALA A 42 5.40 17.01 -16.72
C ALA A 42 6.87 16.77 -16.38
N THR A 43 7.48 17.73 -15.68
CA THR A 43 8.85 17.62 -15.19
C THR A 43 8.91 16.57 -14.09
N ARG A 44 9.72 15.52 -14.28
CA ARG A 44 9.96 14.53 -13.23
C ARG A 44 10.68 15.19 -12.06
N PRO A 45 10.27 14.94 -10.81
CA PRO A 45 10.98 15.46 -9.66
C PRO A 45 12.42 14.94 -9.61
N THR A 46 13.27 15.67 -8.89
CA THR A 46 14.66 15.31 -8.63
C THR A 46 14.81 14.69 -7.22
N LEU A 47 15.93 14.03 -6.95
CA LEU A 47 16.24 13.58 -5.58
C LEU A 47 16.27 14.75 -4.58
N ARG A 48 16.69 15.95 -5.01
CA ARG A 48 16.66 17.15 -4.16
C ARG A 48 15.23 17.52 -3.79
N ASP A 49 14.28 17.41 -4.72
CA ASP A 49 12.88 17.68 -4.43
C ASP A 49 12.35 16.72 -3.36
N PHE A 50 12.77 15.46 -3.37
CA PHE A 50 12.41 14.51 -2.31
C PHE A 50 13.10 14.76 -0.96
N LEU A 51 14.35 15.23 -0.97
CA LEU A 51 15.08 15.57 0.25
C LEU A 51 14.63 16.88 0.88
N ARG A 52 14.01 17.77 0.10
CA ARG A 52 13.79 19.17 0.43
C ARG A 52 12.84 19.52 1.58
N THR A 53 12.32 18.63 2.43
CA THR A 53 11.41 18.98 3.55
C THR A 53 10.54 20.24 3.34
N ASP A 54 9.90 20.35 2.17
CA ASP A 54 9.05 21.53 1.91
C ASP A 54 7.85 21.50 2.86
N GLU A 55 7.33 22.69 3.17
CA GLU A 55 6.07 22.88 3.89
C GLU A 55 4.98 22.05 3.18
N GLY A 56 4.35 21.10 3.89
CA GLY A 56 3.21 20.34 3.36
C GLY A 56 3.44 18.85 3.07
N ARG A 57 4.68 18.35 2.93
CA ARG A 57 4.91 16.90 2.67
C ARG A 57 4.85 16.00 3.89
N ARG A 58 4.81 16.58 5.08
CA ARG A 58 4.63 15.89 6.36
C ARG A 58 3.77 16.75 7.27
N PRO A 59 2.94 16.15 8.14
CA PRO A 59 2.24 16.91 9.14
C PRO A 59 3.23 17.48 10.18
N PRO A 60 2.91 18.62 10.81
CA PRO A 60 3.78 19.23 11.83
C PRO A 60 3.93 18.35 13.09
N GLN A 61 2.94 17.49 13.35
CA GLN A 61 2.94 16.50 14.42
C GLN A 61 2.34 15.19 13.90
N PRO A 62 2.65 14.04 14.54
CA PRO A 62 1.99 12.78 14.23
C PRO A 62 0.46 12.92 14.27
N LEU A 63 -0.19 12.28 13.31
CA LEU A 63 -1.65 12.24 13.19
C LEU A 63 -2.27 11.52 14.40
N PRO A 64 -3.51 11.89 14.80
CA PRO A 64 -4.23 11.18 15.84
C PRO A 64 -4.30 9.68 15.56
N SER A 65 -3.96 8.88 16.57
CA SER A 65 -4.03 7.42 16.51
C SER A 65 -4.81 6.87 17.69
N MET A 66 -5.39 5.69 17.51
CA MET A 66 -6.17 4.96 18.50
C MET A 66 -5.50 3.62 18.80
N ASP A 67 -5.64 3.15 20.03
CA ASP A 67 -5.23 1.80 20.41
C ASP A 67 -6.34 0.81 20.01
N PRO A 68 -6.10 -0.09 19.04
CA PRO A 68 -7.14 -0.97 18.53
C PRO A 68 -7.42 -2.19 19.43
N ARG A 69 -6.61 -2.44 20.47
CA ARG A 69 -6.61 -3.73 21.18
C ARG A 69 -7.92 -4.03 21.88
N GLU A 70 -8.60 -3.02 22.42
CA GLU A 70 -9.92 -3.21 23.02
C GLU A 70 -10.97 -3.66 21.99
N ALA A 71 -10.93 -3.07 20.79
CA ALA A 71 -11.83 -3.44 19.70
C ALA A 71 -11.56 -4.87 19.21
N TRP A 72 -10.29 -5.26 19.07
CA TRP A 72 -9.88 -6.61 18.65
C TRP A 72 -10.23 -7.72 19.64
N ALA A 73 -10.40 -7.39 20.92
CA ALA A 73 -10.89 -8.33 21.92
C ALA A 73 -12.38 -8.69 21.76
N ARG A 74 -13.13 -7.90 20.97
CA ARG A 74 -14.56 -8.11 20.70
C ARG A 74 -14.77 -8.57 19.26
N ARG A 75 -15.76 -9.42 19.04
CA ARG A 75 -16.20 -9.78 17.68
C ARG A 75 -16.91 -8.58 17.03
N ALA A 76 -16.68 -8.35 15.74
CA ALA A 76 -17.42 -7.37 14.97
C ALA A 76 -18.85 -7.87 14.68
N ASP A 77 -19.85 -7.02 14.87
CA ASP A 77 -21.28 -7.36 14.71
C ASP A 77 -21.61 -7.69 13.25
N SER A 78 -21.11 -6.91 12.31
CA SER A 78 -21.28 -7.15 10.87
C SER A 78 -20.48 -8.35 10.39
N ARG A 79 -19.52 -8.84 11.18
CA ARG A 79 -18.44 -9.78 10.78
C ARG A 79 -17.51 -9.24 9.68
N LEU A 80 -17.56 -7.94 9.37
CA LEU A 80 -16.57 -7.24 8.57
C LEU A 80 -16.10 -5.97 9.30
N ARG A 81 -14.84 -5.97 9.73
CA ARG A 81 -14.19 -4.84 10.39
C ARG A 81 -12.80 -4.64 9.82
N VAL A 82 -12.41 -3.38 9.65
CA VAL A 82 -11.06 -3.01 9.20
C VAL A 82 -10.40 -2.11 10.22
N THR A 83 -9.09 -2.26 10.39
CA THR A 83 -8.26 -1.38 11.22
C THR A 83 -7.07 -0.92 10.38
N TRP A 84 -7.01 0.39 10.11
CA TRP A 84 -5.91 0.97 9.34
C TRP A 84 -4.67 1.12 10.23
N LEU A 85 -3.57 0.47 9.87
CA LEU A 85 -2.31 0.50 10.64
C LEU A 85 -1.25 1.41 10.01
N GLY A 86 -1.64 2.11 8.95
CA GLY A 86 -0.80 3.03 8.18
C GLY A 86 -0.48 2.50 6.79
N HIS A 87 -0.36 3.42 5.84
CA HIS A 87 -0.05 3.15 4.45
C HIS A 87 -1.03 2.15 3.83
N SER A 88 -0.55 1.04 3.28
CA SER A 88 -1.35 -0.07 2.75
C SER A 88 -1.49 -1.24 3.74
N THR A 89 -1.04 -1.06 4.99
CA THR A 89 -1.22 -2.05 6.06
C THR A 89 -2.60 -1.91 6.71
N VAL A 90 -3.47 -2.90 6.46
CA VAL A 90 -4.81 -2.99 7.04
C VAL A 90 -4.99 -4.36 7.67
N LEU A 91 -5.46 -4.39 8.91
CA LEU A 91 -6.00 -5.62 9.49
C LEU A 91 -7.48 -5.72 9.11
N ILE A 92 -7.82 -6.77 8.38
CA ILE A 92 -9.18 -7.09 7.93
C ILE A 92 -9.69 -8.25 8.76
N GLU A 93 -10.76 -8.03 9.51
CA GLU A 93 -11.55 -9.07 10.17
C GLU A 93 -12.76 -9.37 9.29
N ILE A 94 -12.76 -10.54 8.66
CA ILE A 94 -13.74 -10.94 7.65
C ILE A 94 -14.29 -12.34 7.96
N ASP A 95 -15.58 -12.42 8.22
CA ASP A 95 -16.32 -13.64 8.52
C ASP A 95 -15.73 -14.52 9.64
N GLY A 96 -15.02 -13.90 10.58
CA GLY A 96 -14.41 -14.58 11.72
C GLY A 96 -12.94 -14.91 11.55
N TYR A 97 -12.33 -14.51 10.44
CA TYR A 97 -10.89 -14.65 10.19
C TYR A 97 -10.21 -13.28 10.08
N ARG A 98 -8.88 -13.26 10.23
CA ARG A 98 -8.03 -12.07 10.23
C ARG A 98 -7.00 -12.13 9.12
N VAL A 99 -7.04 -11.17 8.22
CA VAL A 99 -6.07 -11.01 7.12
C VAL A 99 -5.31 -9.71 7.31
N LEU A 100 -3.98 -9.76 7.20
CA LEU A 100 -3.12 -8.59 7.24
C LEU A 100 -2.56 -8.30 5.85
N THR A 101 -2.84 -7.12 5.30
CA THR A 101 -2.34 -6.69 3.99
C THR A 101 -1.01 -5.94 4.12
N ASP A 102 -0.11 -6.14 3.16
CA ASP A 102 1.13 -5.39 2.91
C ASP A 102 1.78 -4.82 4.20
N PRO A 103 2.24 -5.69 5.12
CA PRO A 103 2.55 -5.28 6.48
C PRO A 103 3.91 -4.55 6.59
N VAL A 104 3.88 -3.28 7.02
CA VAL A 104 5.07 -2.44 7.18
C VAL A 104 5.18 -1.78 8.57
N TRP A 105 5.96 -2.41 9.44
CA TRP A 105 6.39 -1.85 10.73
C TRP A 105 7.76 -1.16 10.65
N GLY A 106 8.51 -1.36 9.57
CA GLY A 106 9.79 -0.70 9.34
C GLY A 106 9.69 0.83 9.43
N GLN A 107 10.77 1.46 9.90
CA GLN A 107 10.85 2.92 9.95
C GLN A 107 11.03 3.54 8.56
N ARG A 108 11.57 2.77 7.60
CA ARG A 108 11.87 3.24 6.25
C ARG A 108 11.40 2.24 5.20
N ALA A 109 10.78 2.74 4.15
CA ALA A 109 10.58 2.02 2.90
C ALA A 109 11.88 2.11 2.09
N SER A 110 12.88 1.30 2.45
CA SER A 110 14.18 1.33 1.78
C SER A 110 14.99 0.06 2.02
N PRO A 111 15.89 -0.32 1.09
CA PRO A 111 16.89 -1.35 1.39
C PRO A 111 17.90 -0.92 2.46
N PHE A 112 18.03 0.39 2.73
CA PHE A 112 19.03 0.94 3.63
C PHE A 112 18.43 1.39 4.96
N ARG A 113 19.19 1.23 6.04
CA ARG A 113 18.74 1.63 7.39
C ARG A 113 18.69 3.15 7.58
N LEU A 114 19.53 3.89 6.87
CA LEU A 114 19.76 5.33 7.07
C LEU A 114 19.29 6.19 5.88
N LEU A 115 19.03 5.59 4.73
CA LEU A 115 18.67 6.29 3.49
C LEU A 115 17.28 5.85 3.03
N GLY A 116 16.60 6.68 2.23
CA GLY A 116 15.28 6.41 1.66
C GLY A 116 14.11 6.92 2.51
N PRO A 117 12.88 6.83 2.00
CA PRO A 117 11.68 7.37 2.65
C PRO A 117 11.52 6.85 4.09
N SER A 118 11.47 7.76 5.06
CA SER A 118 11.13 7.44 6.46
C SER A 118 9.65 7.70 6.67
N ARG A 119 8.99 6.81 7.41
CA ARG A 119 7.63 7.09 7.90
C ARG A 119 7.65 8.33 8.77
N PHE A 120 6.66 9.19 8.61
CA PHE A 120 6.39 10.30 9.54
C PHE A 120 5.33 9.92 10.56
N GLN A 121 4.47 8.95 10.23
CA GLN A 121 3.41 8.47 11.11
C GLN A 121 3.78 7.10 11.71
N PRO A 122 3.91 6.94 13.03
CA PRO A 122 4.19 5.64 13.65
C PRO A 122 3.02 4.65 13.50
N VAL A 123 3.32 3.34 13.55
CA VAL A 123 2.26 2.31 13.63
C VAL A 123 1.57 2.45 15.00
N PRO A 124 0.23 2.42 15.09
CA PRO A 124 -0.48 2.59 16.36
C PRO A 124 -0.19 1.50 17.41
N VAL A 125 0.32 0.35 16.98
CA VAL A 125 0.54 -0.83 17.83
C VAL A 125 1.75 -1.62 17.35
N SER A 126 2.50 -2.21 18.28
CA SER A 126 3.65 -3.04 17.91
C SER A 126 3.20 -4.38 17.33
N LEU A 127 4.01 -4.96 16.44
CA LEU A 127 3.70 -6.25 15.81
C LEU A 127 3.46 -7.39 16.83
N ARG A 128 4.12 -7.34 18.01
CA ARG A 128 3.93 -8.34 19.09
C ARG A 128 2.57 -8.22 19.79
N GLN A 129 1.90 -7.09 19.66
CA GLN A 129 0.59 -6.83 20.24
C GLN A 129 -0.54 -7.03 19.23
N MET A 130 -0.22 -7.42 18.00
CA MET A 130 -1.23 -7.84 17.02
C MET A 130 -1.97 -9.06 17.53
N PRO A 131 -3.28 -9.19 17.21
CA PRO A 131 -3.98 -10.44 17.40
C PRO A 131 -3.36 -11.54 16.53
N GLU A 132 -3.70 -12.79 16.81
CA GLU A 132 -3.46 -13.87 15.86
C GLU A 132 -4.15 -13.55 14.53
N ILE A 133 -3.45 -13.83 13.44
CA ILE A 133 -3.90 -13.61 12.06
C ILE A 133 -3.88 -14.94 11.31
N ASP A 134 -4.85 -15.12 10.43
CA ASP A 134 -5.05 -16.34 9.64
C ASP A 134 -4.28 -16.32 8.32
N ALA A 135 -4.01 -15.13 7.78
CA ALA A 135 -3.23 -14.96 6.56
C ALA A 135 -2.54 -13.59 6.50
N VAL A 136 -1.38 -13.57 5.84
CA VAL A 136 -0.75 -12.34 5.33
C VAL A 136 -0.94 -12.30 3.83
N VAL A 137 -1.38 -11.16 3.30
CA VAL A 137 -1.54 -10.91 1.87
C VAL A 137 -0.52 -9.86 1.43
N ILE A 138 0.23 -10.16 0.37
CA ILE A 138 1.26 -9.25 -0.18
C ILE A 138 0.97 -9.00 -1.66
N SER A 139 0.72 -7.73 -2.01
CA SER A 139 0.36 -7.32 -3.37
C SER A 139 1.54 -7.42 -4.36
N HIS A 140 2.70 -6.86 -3.99
CA HIS A 140 3.91 -6.79 -4.81
C HIS A 140 5.16 -6.57 -3.93
N ASP A 141 6.32 -6.37 -4.56
CA ASP A 141 7.62 -6.41 -3.88
C ASP A 141 8.27 -5.05 -3.62
N HIS A 142 7.58 -3.92 -3.69
CA HIS A 142 8.17 -2.62 -3.33
C HIS A 142 8.43 -2.49 -1.81
N TYR A 143 9.25 -1.53 -1.40
CA TYR A 143 9.78 -1.50 -0.03
C TYR A 143 8.75 -1.07 1.02
N ASP A 144 7.75 -0.32 0.61
CA ASP A 144 6.60 0.15 1.38
C ASP A 144 5.41 -0.82 1.38
N HIS A 145 5.51 -1.94 0.64
CA HIS A 145 4.54 -3.05 0.66
C HIS A 145 5.15 -4.37 1.19
N LEU A 146 6.46 -4.55 1.03
CA LEU A 146 7.21 -5.73 1.43
C LEU A 146 8.43 -5.33 2.31
N ASP A 147 8.18 -5.26 3.62
CA ASP A 147 9.14 -4.77 4.61
C ASP A 147 9.94 -5.90 5.29
N TYR A 148 11.26 -5.92 5.03
CA TYR A 148 12.18 -6.92 5.57
C TYR A 148 12.07 -7.16 7.10
N PRO A 149 12.18 -6.14 7.97
CA PRO A 149 12.08 -6.36 9.42
C PRO A 149 10.71 -6.92 9.84
N THR A 150 9.62 -6.52 9.19
CA THR A 150 8.29 -7.08 9.45
C THR A 150 8.21 -8.56 9.08
N ILE A 151 8.63 -8.93 7.86
CA ILE A 151 8.62 -10.33 7.42
C ILE A 151 9.51 -11.20 8.34
N ARG A 152 10.68 -10.70 8.74
CA ARG A 152 11.57 -11.40 9.69
C ARG A 152 10.94 -11.64 11.05
N ALA A 153 10.08 -10.74 11.51
CA ALA A 153 9.36 -10.92 12.75
C ALA A 153 8.20 -11.93 12.59
N LEU A 154 7.44 -11.85 11.48
CA LEU A 154 6.36 -12.78 11.15
C LEU A 154 6.84 -14.20 10.84
N ALA A 155 8.10 -14.37 10.40
CA ALA A 155 8.75 -15.67 10.23
C ALA A 155 8.73 -16.53 11.49
N LYS A 156 8.64 -15.90 12.67
CA LYS A 156 8.57 -16.57 13.98
C LYS A 156 7.19 -17.14 14.32
N SER A 157 6.17 -16.81 13.54
CA SER A 157 4.82 -17.36 13.65
C SER A 157 4.61 -18.49 12.64
N SER A 158 3.43 -19.13 12.66
CA SER A 158 3.00 -20.12 11.67
C SER A 158 2.10 -19.56 10.57
N VAL A 159 1.85 -18.24 10.53
CA VAL A 159 0.90 -17.65 9.58
C VAL A 159 1.31 -17.96 8.12
N PRO A 160 0.36 -18.35 7.25
CA PRO A 160 0.59 -18.48 5.82
C PRO A 160 0.64 -17.11 5.13
N PHE A 161 1.37 -17.06 4.02
CA PHE A 161 1.53 -15.89 3.15
C PHE A 161 0.92 -16.21 1.78
N ILE A 162 0.04 -15.33 1.30
CA ILE A 162 -0.48 -15.36 -0.06
C ILE A 162 0.03 -14.11 -0.78
N THR A 163 0.67 -14.31 -1.93
CA THR A 163 1.37 -13.22 -2.62
C THR A 163 1.35 -13.40 -4.13
N SER A 164 1.69 -12.35 -4.87
CA SER A 164 1.95 -12.43 -6.31
C SER A 164 3.16 -13.32 -6.64
N LEU A 165 3.12 -14.03 -7.77
CA LEU A 165 4.20 -14.91 -8.22
C LEU A 165 5.56 -14.21 -8.30
N GLY A 166 6.61 -14.85 -7.80
CA GLY A 166 7.97 -14.32 -7.78
C GLY A 166 8.34 -13.71 -6.42
N VAL A 167 7.38 -13.07 -5.74
CA VAL A 167 7.59 -12.43 -4.43
C VAL A 167 8.00 -13.45 -3.37
N GLY A 168 7.56 -14.71 -3.50
CA GLY A 168 7.91 -15.80 -2.60
C GLY A 168 9.42 -16.03 -2.48
N ALA A 169 10.21 -15.71 -3.51
CA ALA A 169 11.67 -15.80 -3.44
C ALA A 169 12.27 -14.89 -2.35
N HIS A 170 11.73 -13.69 -2.16
CA HIS A 170 12.15 -12.80 -1.07
C HIS A 170 11.72 -13.34 0.29
N LEU A 171 10.48 -13.84 0.40
CA LEU A 171 9.94 -14.40 1.64
C LEU A 171 10.75 -15.62 2.12
N GLU A 172 11.06 -16.55 1.22
CA GLU A 172 11.90 -17.72 1.50
C GLU A 172 13.30 -17.29 1.95
N ALA A 173 13.93 -16.37 1.22
CA ALA A 173 15.25 -15.84 1.57
C ALA A 173 15.28 -15.16 2.95
N TRP A 174 14.14 -14.68 3.42
CA TRP A 174 14.01 -14.05 4.74
C TRP A 174 13.61 -15.03 5.83
N GLY A 175 13.33 -16.29 5.50
CA GLY A 175 13.11 -17.38 6.45
C GLY A 175 11.65 -17.75 6.66
N ILE A 176 10.75 -17.37 5.75
CA ILE A 176 9.44 -18.00 5.66
C ILE A 176 9.61 -19.39 5.03
N ALA A 177 9.02 -20.41 5.65
CA ALA A 177 9.10 -21.77 5.11
C ALA A 177 8.30 -21.88 3.79
N PRO A 178 8.82 -22.53 2.73
CA PRO A 178 8.15 -22.61 1.42
C PRO A 178 6.70 -23.09 1.48
N GLU A 179 6.39 -24.05 2.34
CA GLU A 179 5.04 -24.61 2.53
C GLU A 179 4.03 -23.61 3.10
N ARG A 180 4.49 -22.48 3.65
CA ARG A 180 3.65 -21.37 4.11
C ARG A 180 3.43 -20.31 3.04
N ILE A 181 4.03 -20.44 1.87
CA ILE A 181 3.96 -19.42 0.80
C ILE A 181 3.10 -19.95 -0.33
N THR A 182 2.03 -19.23 -0.63
CA THR A 182 1.24 -19.43 -1.83
C THR A 182 1.44 -18.27 -2.78
N GLU A 183 1.94 -18.57 -3.98
CA GLU A 183 2.17 -17.60 -5.04
C GLU A 183 1.13 -17.72 -6.14
N LEU A 184 0.38 -16.65 -6.35
CA LEU A 184 -0.71 -16.55 -7.31
C LEU A 184 -0.29 -15.77 -8.55
N THR A 185 -0.77 -16.24 -9.70
CA THR A 185 -0.82 -15.43 -10.92
C THR A 185 -2.21 -14.81 -11.05
N TRP A 186 -2.38 -13.85 -11.97
CA TRP A 186 -3.68 -13.19 -12.15
C TRP A 186 -4.79 -14.19 -12.47
N TRP A 187 -5.94 -13.98 -11.83
CA TRP A 187 -7.13 -14.83 -11.82
C TRP A 187 -6.99 -16.17 -11.10
N GLN A 188 -5.84 -16.48 -10.50
CA GLN A 188 -5.72 -17.62 -9.61
C GLN A 188 -6.32 -17.32 -8.24
N ARG A 189 -7.01 -18.32 -7.70
CA ARG A 189 -7.62 -18.31 -6.37
C ARG A 189 -6.93 -19.34 -5.50
N HIS A 190 -6.68 -18.99 -4.24
CA HIS A 190 -6.31 -19.92 -3.20
C HIS A 190 -7.30 -19.88 -2.04
N ARG A 191 -7.72 -21.06 -1.57
CA ARG A 191 -8.49 -21.22 -0.34
C ARG A 191 -7.51 -21.50 0.80
N VAL A 192 -7.51 -20.66 1.83
CA VAL A 192 -6.59 -20.81 2.97
C VAL A 192 -7.03 -22.05 3.78
N PRO A 193 -6.18 -23.08 3.92
CA PRO A 193 -6.56 -24.33 4.56
C PRO A 193 -7.07 -24.16 5.99
N GLY A 194 -8.10 -24.91 6.36
CA GLY A 194 -8.69 -24.84 7.71
C GLY A 194 -9.54 -23.59 7.97
N THR A 195 -9.76 -22.76 6.95
CA THR A 195 -10.57 -21.53 7.06
C THR A 195 -11.63 -21.45 5.97
N GLY A 196 -12.57 -20.51 6.13
CA GLY A 196 -13.52 -20.08 5.09
C GLY A 196 -12.94 -19.07 4.11
N LEU A 197 -11.68 -18.63 4.30
CA LEU A 197 -11.05 -17.59 3.49
C LEU A 197 -10.65 -18.09 2.11
N SER A 198 -10.79 -17.21 1.13
CA SER A 198 -10.09 -17.33 -0.14
C SER A 198 -9.49 -16.00 -0.54
N VAL A 199 -8.36 -16.05 -1.25
CA VAL A 199 -7.71 -14.90 -1.85
C VAL A 199 -7.57 -15.16 -3.34
N THR A 200 -8.00 -14.20 -4.15
CA THR A 200 -7.84 -14.21 -5.61
C THR A 200 -6.91 -13.07 -5.99
N ALA A 201 -5.81 -13.36 -6.70
CA ALA A 201 -4.98 -12.33 -7.29
C ALA A 201 -5.65 -11.83 -8.58
N ALA A 202 -5.87 -10.53 -8.69
CA ALA A 202 -6.47 -9.88 -9.85
C ALA A 202 -5.46 -8.94 -10.53
N PRO A 203 -5.61 -8.65 -11.84
CA PRO A 203 -4.71 -7.75 -12.54
C PRO A 203 -4.61 -6.36 -11.89
N SER A 204 -3.44 -5.75 -12.01
CA SER A 204 -3.16 -4.35 -11.65
C SER A 204 -2.30 -3.72 -12.74
N GLN A 205 -2.36 -2.39 -12.85
CA GLN A 205 -1.54 -1.59 -13.75
C GLN A 205 -0.35 -1.01 -12.98
N HIS A 206 0.70 -1.80 -12.76
CA HIS A 206 1.83 -1.37 -11.93
C HIS A 206 3.14 -2.00 -12.43
N PHE A 207 4.14 -2.09 -11.56
CA PHE A 207 5.45 -2.67 -11.83
C PHE A 207 6.01 -3.33 -10.56
N SER A 208 7.22 -3.87 -10.63
CA SER A 208 7.91 -4.43 -9.46
C SER A 208 9.42 -4.20 -9.54
N GLY A 209 10.12 -4.46 -8.43
CA GLY A 209 11.58 -4.47 -8.38
C GLY A 209 12.13 -3.90 -7.07
N ARG A 210 13.27 -4.43 -6.62
CA ARG A 210 13.93 -4.03 -5.37
C ARG A 210 15.37 -3.58 -5.57
N GLY A 211 15.93 -3.75 -6.76
CA GLY A 211 17.31 -3.45 -7.12
C GLY A 211 17.45 -2.87 -8.52
N LEU A 212 18.70 -2.82 -9.02
CA LEU A 212 18.99 -2.14 -10.28
C LEU A 212 18.69 -2.98 -11.54
N LYS A 213 18.44 -4.29 -11.39
CA LYS A 213 18.35 -5.26 -12.50
C LYS A 213 17.20 -6.26 -12.32
N ASP A 214 16.25 -5.99 -11.44
CA ASP A 214 15.14 -6.87 -11.13
C ASP A 214 13.77 -6.23 -11.41
N ARG A 215 13.74 -5.12 -12.15
CA ARG A 215 12.50 -4.47 -12.53
C ARG A 215 11.60 -5.43 -13.32
N ASN A 216 10.38 -5.63 -12.84
CA ASN A 216 9.36 -6.51 -13.40
C ASN A 216 9.77 -8.00 -13.46
N MET A 217 10.60 -8.45 -12.53
CA MET A 217 11.00 -9.87 -12.39
C MET A 217 10.12 -10.67 -11.42
N THR A 218 9.18 -10.00 -10.77
CA THR A 218 8.12 -10.55 -9.93
C THR A 218 6.78 -9.97 -10.39
N LEU A 219 5.68 -10.67 -10.14
CA LEU A 219 4.34 -10.20 -10.48
C LEU A 219 3.82 -9.24 -9.39
N TRP A 220 2.89 -8.37 -9.76
CA TRP A 220 2.14 -7.46 -8.89
C TRP A 220 0.65 -7.70 -9.11
N SER A 221 -0.17 -7.61 -8.06
CA SER A 221 -1.60 -7.89 -8.17
C SER A 221 -2.42 -7.06 -7.19
N SER A 222 -3.63 -6.73 -7.60
CA SER A 222 -4.71 -6.45 -6.66
C SER A 222 -5.19 -7.77 -6.06
N MET A 223 -5.80 -7.72 -4.88
CA MET A 223 -6.18 -8.91 -4.12
C MET A 223 -7.65 -8.83 -3.73
N VAL A 224 -8.42 -9.84 -4.11
CA VAL A 224 -9.80 -10.01 -3.63
C VAL A 224 -9.79 -11.02 -2.50
N ILE A 225 -10.22 -10.58 -1.31
CA ILE A 225 -10.28 -11.37 -0.09
C ILE A 225 -11.75 -11.70 0.19
N GLU A 226 -12.07 -12.98 0.23
CA GLU A 226 -13.44 -13.47 0.32
C GLU A 226 -13.61 -14.36 1.55
N GLY A 227 -14.61 -14.02 2.36
CA GLY A 227 -15.15 -14.89 3.39
C GLY A 227 -16.42 -15.59 2.91
N GLU A 228 -17.16 -16.16 3.85
CA GLU A 228 -18.44 -16.83 3.58
C GLU A 228 -19.55 -15.86 3.16
N ARG A 229 -19.48 -14.60 3.60
CA ARG A 229 -20.53 -13.59 3.43
C ARG A 229 -20.01 -12.31 2.80
N HIS A 230 -18.75 -11.96 3.05
CA HIS A 230 -18.20 -10.69 2.64
C HIS A 230 -17.08 -10.85 1.60
N ARG A 231 -16.87 -9.79 0.80
CA ARG A 231 -15.78 -9.68 -0.16
C ARG A 231 -15.15 -8.29 -0.07
N VAL A 232 -13.83 -8.26 0.02
CA VAL A 232 -13.03 -7.03 0.06
C VAL A 232 -12.10 -6.99 -1.13
N PHE A 233 -12.09 -5.88 -1.86
CA PHE A 233 -11.09 -5.59 -2.88
C PHE A 233 -9.96 -4.76 -2.27
N PHE A 234 -8.72 -5.19 -2.43
CA PHE A 234 -7.52 -4.46 -2.05
C PHE A 234 -6.65 -4.21 -3.27
N SER A 235 -6.38 -2.95 -3.60
CA SER A 235 -5.69 -2.61 -4.86
C SER A 235 -4.22 -3.03 -4.90
N GLY A 236 -3.53 -3.05 -3.75
CA GLY A 236 -2.09 -2.79 -3.75
C GLY A 236 -1.82 -1.42 -4.39
N ASP A 237 -0.75 -1.32 -5.17
CA ASP A 237 -0.50 -0.16 -6.02
C ASP A 237 -0.83 -0.47 -7.47
N THR A 238 -1.41 0.52 -8.16
CA THR A 238 -1.95 0.35 -9.50
C THR A 238 -2.33 1.70 -10.12
N GLY A 239 -2.27 1.79 -11.44
CA GLY A 239 -2.90 2.84 -12.23
C GLY A 239 -4.36 2.52 -12.58
N LEU A 240 -4.98 3.44 -13.32
CA LEU A 240 -6.32 3.23 -13.87
C LEU A 240 -6.27 2.26 -15.06
N THR A 241 -7.15 1.25 -15.05
CA THR A 241 -7.24 0.22 -16.09
C THR A 241 -8.68 -0.23 -16.29
N THR A 242 -9.00 -0.77 -17.47
CA THR A 242 -10.31 -1.36 -17.77
C THR A 242 -10.55 -2.68 -17.05
N GLU A 243 -9.52 -3.31 -16.48
CA GLU A 243 -9.64 -4.57 -15.74
C GLU A 243 -10.59 -4.49 -14.55
N TYR A 244 -10.81 -3.31 -13.96
CA TYR A 244 -11.73 -3.14 -12.84
C TYR A 244 -13.16 -3.62 -13.13
N GLU A 245 -13.62 -3.47 -14.38
CA GLU A 245 -14.96 -3.95 -14.77
C GLU A 245 -14.99 -5.49 -14.84
N ALA A 246 -13.94 -6.11 -15.38
CA ALA A 246 -13.81 -7.56 -15.39
C ALA A 246 -13.68 -8.14 -13.97
N ILE A 247 -12.97 -7.43 -13.08
CA ILE A 247 -12.85 -7.77 -11.65
C ILE A 247 -14.22 -7.71 -10.98
N ARG A 248 -14.98 -6.62 -11.18
CA ARG A 248 -16.35 -6.49 -10.68
C ARG A 248 -17.21 -7.65 -11.15
N ASP A 249 -17.21 -7.93 -12.46
CA ASP A 249 -18.11 -8.91 -13.06
C ASP A 249 -17.81 -10.35 -12.60
N ARG A 250 -16.54 -10.66 -12.30
CA ARG A 250 -16.11 -11.99 -11.87
C ARG A 250 -16.14 -12.19 -10.36
N LEU A 251 -15.77 -11.17 -9.60
CA LEU A 251 -15.44 -11.29 -8.17
C LEU A 251 -16.31 -10.40 -7.27
N GLY A 252 -17.00 -9.41 -7.84
CA GLY A 252 -17.94 -8.56 -7.11
C GLY A 252 -19.30 -9.22 -6.84
N PRO A 253 -20.23 -8.51 -6.19
CA PRO A 253 -20.03 -7.18 -5.60
C PRO A 253 -19.09 -7.21 -4.38
N PHE A 254 -18.51 -6.06 -4.04
CA PHE A 254 -17.62 -5.90 -2.89
C PHE A 254 -18.32 -5.13 -1.76
N ASP A 255 -18.13 -5.58 -0.52
CA ASP A 255 -18.59 -4.87 0.68
C ASP A 255 -17.68 -3.68 1.01
N LEU A 256 -16.41 -3.76 0.59
CA LEU A 256 -15.40 -2.74 0.76
C LEU A 256 -14.41 -2.78 -0.40
N THR A 257 -14.14 -1.63 -1.00
CA THR A 257 -12.99 -1.41 -1.85
C THR A 257 -11.95 -0.60 -1.07
N MET A 258 -10.69 -1.06 -1.12
CA MET A 258 -9.55 -0.35 -0.58
C MET A 258 -8.64 0.01 -1.75
N LEU A 259 -8.55 1.31 -2.05
CA LEU A 259 -7.81 1.83 -3.20
C LEU A 259 -6.70 2.75 -2.74
N GLU A 260 -5.53 2.61 -3.34
CA GLU A 260 -4.45 3.57 -3.16
C GLU A 260 -4.83 4.95 -3.72
N VAL A 261 -4.42 6.00 -3.02
CA VAL A 261 -4.72 7.39 -3.42
C VAL A 261 -3.52 8.32 -3.35
N GLY A 262 -2.44 7.91 -2.69
CA GLY A 262 -1.21 8.69 -2.58
C GLY A 262 -0.19 8.35 -3.66
N ALA A 263 1.05 8.79 -3.45
CA ALA A 263 2.21 8.59 -4.32
C ALA A 263 2.03 9.02 -5.80
N PHE A 264 0.93 9.71 -6.14
CA PHE A 264 0.62 10.08 -7.51
C PHE A 264 1.44 11.29 -7.98
N HIS A 265 1.68 11.35 -9.29
CA HIS A 265 2.27 12.51 -9.96
C HIS A 265 1.90 12.46 -11.45
N PRO A 266 1.72 13.61 -12.13
CA PRO A 266 1.39 13.62 -13.55
C PRO A 266 2.35 12.83 -14.45
N SER A 267 3.64 12.77 -14.11
CA SER A 267 4.65 12.05 -14.90
C SER A 267 4.64 10.52 -14.74
N TRP A 268 3.82 9.96 -13.85
CA TRP A 268 3.62 8.51 -13.66
C TRP A 268 2.19 8.13 -13.22
N GLY A 269 1.19 8.94 -13.58
CA GLY A 269 -0.22 8.65 -13.25
C GLY A 269 -0.78 7.39 -13.92
N ASP A 270 0.02 6.74 -14.77
CA ASP A 270 -0.27 5.45 -15.38
C ASP A 270 -0.05 4.25 -14.45
N ILE A 271 0.61 4.44 -13.31
CA ILE A 271 0.92 3.36 -12.35
C ILE A 271 0.50 3.64 -10.90
N HIS A 272 0.14 4.87 -10.58
CA HIS A 272 -0.53 5.22 -9.31
C HIS A 272 -1.85 5.91 -9.61
N LEU A 273 -2.94 5.45 -8.99
CA LEU A 273 -4.28 6.00 -9.23
C LEU A 273 -4.33 7.50 -8.91
N GLY A 274 -3.91 7.89 -7.71
CA GLY A 274 -4.30 9.18 -7.14
C GLY A 274 -5.81 9.24 -6.82
N PRO A 275 -6.28 10.31 -6.17
CA PRO A 275 -7.66 10.39 -5.68
C PRO A 275 -8.72 10.38 -6.80
N ASP A 276 -8.46 11.09 -7.91
CA ASP A 276 -9.42 11.22 -9.02
C ASP A 276 -9.67 9.88 -9.73
N ASN A 277 -8.58 9.17 -10.06
CA ASN A 277 -8.71 7.86 -10.69
C ASN A 277 -9.18 6.80 -9.70
N ALA A 278 -8.89 6.93 -8.39
CA ALA A 278 -9.44 6.03 -7.38
C ALA A 278 -10.97 6.11 -7.31
N LEU A 279 -11.56 7.32 -7.39
CA LEU A 279 -13.02 7.44 -7.51
C LEU A 279 -13.56 6.82 -8.80
N THR A 280 -12.82 6.91 -9.91
CA THR A 280 -13.19 6.29 -11.18
C THR A 280 -13.11 4.76 -11.10
N ALA A 281 -12.00 4.21 -10.60
CA ALA A 281 -11.80 2.79 -10.37
C ALA A 281 -12.86 2.22 -9.41
N HIS A 282 -13.19 2.95 -8.34
CA HIS A 282 -14.26 2.57 -7.41
C HIS A 282 -15.61 2.39 -8.10
N ARG A 283 -15.99 3.31 -9.01
CA ARG A 283 -17.21 3.17 -9.82
C ARG A 283 -17.14 1.97 -10.76
N MET A 284 -16.00 1.73 -11.40
CA MET A 284 -15.81 0.57 -12.29
C MET A 284 -15.92 -0.75 -11.53
N LEU A 285 -15.45 -0.78 -10.28
CA LEU A 285 -15.57 -1.90 -9.33
C LEU A 285 -17.00 -2.10 -8.78
N GLY A 286 -17.94 -1.21 -9.09
CA GLY A 286 -19.35 -1.31 -8.67
C GLY A 286 -19.77 -0.34 -7.56
N GLY A 287 -18.87 0.53 -7.07
CA GLY A 287 -19.17 1.53 -6.05
C GLY A 287 -19.30 0.94 -4.63
N GLY A 288 -20.09 1.61 -3.78
CA GLY A 288 -20.30 1.19 -2.39
C GLY A 288 -19.36 1.89 -1.42
N VAL A 289 -18.78 1.15 -0.48
CA VAL A 289 -17.87 1.70 0.54
C VAL A 289 -16.44 1.71 0.03
N LEU A 290 -15.81 2.89 0.06
CA LEU A 290 -14.43 3.12 -0.35
C LEU A 290 -13.59 3.52 0.85
N MET A 291 -12.51 2.78 1.12
CA MET A 291 -11.48 3.17 2.08
C MET A 291 -10.18 3.52 1.35
N PRO A 292 -9.69 4.77 1.41
CA PRO A 292 -8.40 5.12 0.84
C PRO A 292 -7.24 4.54 1.65
N VAL A 293 -6.25 3.99 0.95
CA VAL A 293 -4.96 3.55 1.51
C VAL A 293 -3.81 4.31 0.83
N HIS A 294 -2.56 3.98 1.17
CA HIS A 294 -1.37 4.55 0.52
C HIS A 294 -1.16 6.06 0.77
N TRP A 295 -1.70 6.61 1.87
CA TRP A 295 -1.54 8.02 2.26
C TRP A 295 -1.19 8.16 3.76
N GLY A 296 -0.87 9.37 4.21
CA GLY A 296 -0.76 9.69 5.65
C GLY A 296 0.32 8.95 6.43
N THR A 297 1.30 8.30 5.77
CA THR A 297 2.34 7.50 6.45
C THR A 297 3.77 7.77 5.96
N PHE A 298 3.97 7.73 4.65
CA PHE A 298 5.26 8.03 3.99
C PHE A 298 5.09 9.20 3.01
N ALA A 299 6.16 9.95 2.78
CA ALA A 299 6.22 10.96 1.73
C ALA A 299 6.90 10.34 0.49
N LEU A 300 6.11 9.69 -0.36
CA LEU A 300 6.57 8.94 -1.55
C LEU A 300 6.40 9.71 -2.87
N SER A 301 5.75 10.85 -2.84
CA SER A 301 5.65 11.79 -3.97
C SER A 301 5.86 13.23 -3.49
N THR A 302 5.74 14.19 -4.40
CA THR A 302 5.93 15.63 -4.17
C THR A 302 4.66 16.34 -3.71
N HIS A 303 3.50 15.69 -3.76
CA HIS A 303 2.24 16.24 -3.24
C HIS A 303 2.25 16.39 -1.71
N ASP A 304 1.38 17.25 -1.18
CA ASP A 304 1.18 17.37 0.27
C ASP A 304 0.62 16.08 0.87
N TRP A 305 0.95 15.78 2.13
CA TRP A 305 0.65 14.48 2.73
C TRP A 305 -0.86 14.17 2.84
N ASP A 306 -1.70 15.21 2.96
CA ASP A 306 -3.16 15.14 3.06
C ASP A 306 -3.88 15.45 1.73
N GLN A 307 -3.19 15.98 0.71
CA GLN A 307 -3.79 16.27 -0.59
C GLN A 307 -4.62 15.10 -1.16
N PRO A 308 -4.17 13.83 -1.09
CA PRO A 308 -4.99 12.71 -1.56
C PRO A 308 -6.36 12.63 -0.90
N VAL A 309 -6.40 12.66 0.44
CA VAL A 309 -7.65 12.46 1.20
C VAL A 309 -8.54 13.70 1.13
N GLU A 310 -7.94 14.89 1.08
CA GLU A 310 -8.65 16.17 0.90
C GLU A 310 -9.37 16.20 -0.45
N THR A 311 -8.70 15.77 -1.51
CA THR A 311 -9.29 15.66 -2.85
C THR A 311 -10.45 14.66 -2.87
N LEU A 312 -10.28 13.48 -2.28
CA LEU A 312 -11.38 12.51 -2.16
C LEU A 312 -12.58 13.08 -1.42
N LEU A 313 -12.35 13.71 -0.27
CA LEU A 313 -13.43 14.26 0.56
C LEU A 313 -14.20 15.36 -0.18
N ALA A 314 -13.51 16.16 -1.00
CA ALA A 314 -14.12 17.20 -1.81
C ALA A 314 -14.91 16.68 -3.01
N GLN A 315 -14.47 15.56 -3.62
CA GLN A 315 -15.03 15.07 -4.88
C GLN A 315 -15.97 13.88 -4.77
N ALA A 316 -15.90 13.11 -3.68
CA ALA A 316 -16.72 11.91 -3.54
C ALA A 316 -18.21 12.28 -3.45
N ASP A 317 -19.02 11.72 -4.34
CA ASP A 317 -20.48 11.77 -4.23
C ASP A 317 -20.94 10.74 -3.18
N PRO A 318 -21.52 11.16 -2.04
CA PRO A 318 -21.94 10.24 -0.98
C PRO A 318 -23.00 9.22 -1.43
N ASN A 319 -23.71 9.48 -2.53
CA ASN A 319 -24.69 8.53 -3.09
C ASN A 319 -24.04 7.35 -3.82
N HIS A 320 -22.81 7.50 -4.29
CA HIS A 320 -22.10 6.49 -5.09
C HIS A 320 -20.83 5.97 -4.40
N SER A 321 -20.21 6.81 -3.57
CA SER A 321 -18.92 6.57 -2.92
C SER A 321 -19.03 6.91 -1.43
N HIS A 322 -19.40 5.92 -0.62
CA HIS A 322 -19.37 6.09 0.83
C HIS A 322 -17.93 6.02 1.33
N LEU A 323 -17.32 7.16 1.63
CA LEU A 323 -15.95 7.20 2.13
C LEU A 323 -15.86 6.68 3.57
N LEU A 324 -15.03 5.68 3.78
CA LEU A 324 -14.65 5.15 5.09
C LEU A 324 -13.26 5.66 5.44
N LEU A 325 -13.20 6.66 6.32
CA LEU A 325 -11.96 7.37 6.70
C LEU A 325 -11.62 7.12 8.18
N PRO A 326 -11.19 5.90 8.58
CA PRO A 326 -10.83 5.63 9.97
C PRO A 326 -9.56 6.42 10.37
N ARG A 327 -9.47 6.79 11.64
CA ARG A 327 -8.18 7.22 12.22
C ARG A 327 -7.19 6.06 12.21
N LEU A 328 -5.89 6.34 12.29
CA LEU A 328 -4.90 5.27 12.46
C LEU A 328 -5.20 4.46 13.72
N GLY A 329 -5.31 3.14 13.59
CA GLY A 329 -5.65 2.23 14.67
C GLY A 329 -7.13 2.25 15.07
N GLU A 330 -7.99 3.01 14.41
CA GLU A 330 -9.42 2.92 14.64
C GLU A 330 -9.99 1.69 13.92
N ALA A 331 -10.67 0.84 14.67
CA ALA A 331 -11.36 -0.32 14.14
C ALA A 331 -12.80 0.08 13.75
N VAL A 332 -13.12 0.00 12.46
CA VAL A 332 -14.41 0.45 11.90
C VAL A 332 -15.07 -0.64 11.07
N GLN A 333 -16.40 -0.65 11.03
CA GLN A 333 -17.17 -1.61 10.23
C GLN A 333 -17.75 -0.90 9.00
N PRO A 334 -17.44 -1.34 7.76
CA PRO A 334 -17.98 -0.73 6.54
C PRO A 334 -19.52 -0.62 6.52
N ALA A 335 -20.20 -1.62 7.11
CA ALA A 335 -21.65 -1.67 7.21
C ALA A 335 -22.28 -0.52 8.01
N GLU A 336 -21.54 0.12 8.91
CA GLU A 336 -22.04 1.23 9.73
C GLU A 336 -22.26 2.51 8.91
N ARG A 337 -21.60 2.65 7.75
CA ARG A 337 -21.69 3.82 6.87
C ARG A 337 -21.60 5.15 7.65
N ARG A 338 -20.61 5.25 8.54
CA ARG A 338 -20.35 6.48 9.31
C ARG A 338 -20.06 7.66 8.35
N PRO A 339 -20.49 8.89 8.67
CA PRO A 339 -20.10 10.08 7.91
C PRO A 339 -18.58 10.20 7.79
N ALA A 340 -18.11 10.68 6.65
CA ALA A 340 -16.69 10.96 6.43
C ALA A 340 -16.28 12.20 7.22
N GLU A 341 -15.38 12.04 8.20
CA GLU A 341 -14.87 13.13 9.03
C GLU A 341 -13.40 13.44 8.69
N ALA A 342 -13.08 14.73 8.56
CA ALA A 342 -11.71 15.20 8.32
C ALA A 342 -10.88 15.28 9.62
N TRP A 343 -10.78 14.16 10.34
CA TRP A 343 -10.15 14.10 11.65
C TRP A 343 -8.67 14.51 11.63
N TRP A 344 -7.97 14.35 10.50
CA TRP A 344 -6.56 14.72 10.33
C TRP A 344 -6.33 16.24 10.34
N ARG A 345 -7.38 17.05 10.15
CA ARG A 345 -7.30 18.51 10.29
C ARG A 345 -7.18 18.95 11.76
N THR A 346 -7.53 18.09 12.72
CA THR A 346 -7.45 18.44 14.15
C THR A 346 -6.00 18.56 14.64
N SER A 347 -5.05 17.87 14.02
CA SER A 347 -3.61 18.05 14.28
C SER A 347 -3.03 19.34 13.68
N GLN A 348 -3.78 20.07 12.85
CA GLN A 348 -3.36 21.37 12.29
C GLN A 348 -3.88 22.57 13.10
N ARG A 349 -4.79 22.39 14.08
CA ARG A 349 -5.45 23.47 14.84
C ARG A 349 -4.70 23.94 16.09
N SER A 350 -3.38 23.74 16.18
CA SER A 350 -2.57 24.24 17.29
C SER A 350 -1.70 25.43 16.88
N ASP A 351 -2.33 26.57 16.59
CA ASP A 351 -1.75 27.93 16.57
C ASP A 351 -2.93 28.88 16.88
N ALA A 352 -2.98 29.81 17.84
CA ALA A 352 -2.05 30.54 18.70
C ALA A 352 -2.87 31.17 19.89
N PRO A 353 -2.35 31.91 20.91
CA PRO A 353 -1.06 32.64 20.95
C PRO A 353 -0.22 32.52 22.24
N GLY A 354 1.09 32.78 22.09
CA GLY A 354 2.02 33.02 23.18
C GLY A 354 3.46 33.02 22.69
N ALA A 355 3.96 34.18 22.25
CA ALA A 355 5.34 34.38 21.89
C ALA A 355 6.25 34.26 23.11
N GLU A 356 7.32 33.47 23.02
CA GLU A 356 8.60 33.79 23.65
C GLU A 356 9.74 33.05 22.93
N ALA A 357 10.73 33.84 22.51
CA ALA A 357 11.86 33.42 21.70
C ALA A 357 12.89 32.65 22.53
N ILE A 358 13.35 31.50 22.04
CA ILE A 358 14.56 30.85 22.54
C ILE A 358 15.50 30.61 21.35
N SER A 359 16.69 31.19 21.48
CA SER A 359 17.79 31.24 20.50
C SER A 359 18.37 29.86 20.16
N THR A 360 18.58 29.62 18.87
CA THR A 360 19.41 28.54 18.30
C THR A 360 20.91 28.92 18.29
N PRO A 361 21.84 27.97 18.54
CA PRO A 361 23.25 28.16 18.20
C PRO A 361 23.54 27.85 16.72
N PRO A 362 24.68 28.32 16.17
CA PRO A 362 24.85 28.51 14.74
C PRO A 362 25.25 27.24 13.97
N ASP A 363 24.87 27.26 12.69
CA ASP A 363 25.25 26.35 11.62
C ASP A 363 26.75 26.05 11.56
N SER A 364 27.09 24.77 11.45
CA SER A 364 28.33 24.35 10.79
C SER A 364 28.02 24.04 9.33
N ALA A 365 28.43 24.95 8.45
CA ALA A 365 28.48 24.72 7.02
C ALA A 365 29.37 23.50 6.73
N ALA A 366 28.76 22.44 6.16
CA ALA A 366 29.49 21.42 5.43
C ALA A 366 29.13 21.61 3.94
N GLU A 367 30.16 21.94 3.18
CA GLU A 367 30.14 22.18 1.74
C GLU A 367 29.46 21.02 1.00
N ALA A 368 28.32 21.31 0.39
CA ALA A 368 27.72 20.48 -0.63
C ALA A 368 28.51 20.68 -1.93
N SER A 369 29.44 19.78 -2.21
CA SER A 369 29.92 19.55 -3.57
C SER A 369 29.96 18.04 -3.81
N GLU A 370 29.57 17.63 -5.04
CA GLU A 370 29.33 16.26 -5.53
C GLU A 370 27.87 15.74 -5.58
N ALA A 371 26.85 16.58 -5.35
CA ALA A 371 25.45 16.18 -5.60
C ALA A 371 24.92 16.55 -7.00
N ASP A 372 25.80 16.88 -7.96
CA ASP A 372 25.42 17.43 -9.28
C ASP A 372 25.79 16.53 -10.47
N THR A 373 26.22 15.29 -10.23
CA THR A 373 26.57 14.32 -11.29
C THR A 373 25.69 13.07 -11.35
N LEU A 374 24.59 13.01 -10.57
CA LEU A 374 23.65 11.89 -10.55
C LEU A 374 22.26 12.21 -11.15
N SER A 375 22.18 13.16 -12.09
CA SER A 375 20.95 13.40 -12.87
C SER A 375 20.65 12.30 -13.89
N GLY A 376 21.50 11.28 -14.00
CA GLY A 376 21.25 10.08 -14.82
C GLY A 376 20.95 8.84 -13.98
N LYS A 377 19.72 8.30 -14.13
CA LYS A 377 19.27 6.95 -13.74
C LYS A 377 18.83 6.73 -12.28
N VAL A 378 18.00 7.61 -11.72
CA VAL A 378 17.11 7.20 -10.62
C VAL A 378 15.86 6.59 -11.25
N PRO A 379 15.51 5.31 -10.96
CA PRO A 379 14.21 4.78 -11.37
C PRO A 379 13.13 5.53 -10.59
N TRP A 380 12.16 6.09 -11.31
CA TRP A 380 10.96 6.68 -10.73
C TRP A 380 9.78 5.72 -10.93
N PRO A 381 8.79 5.70 -10.03
CA PRO A 381 8.76 6.30 -8.68
C PRO A 381 9.76 5.62 -7.69
N LEU A 382 9.83 6.11 -6.44
CA LEU A 382 10.85 5.77 -5.43
C LEU A 382 10.44 4.68 -4.41
N ASP A 383 9.23 4.17 -4.55
CA ASP A 383 8.60 3.10 -3.78
C ASP A 383 9.35 1.74 -3.86
#